data_AF-A0A8J6G4U1-F1
#
_entry.id   AF-A0A8J6G4U1-F1
#
_cell.length_a   1.000
_cell.length_b   1.000
_cell.length_c   1.000
_cell.angle_alpha   90.00
_cell.angle_beta   90.00
_cell.angle_gamma   90.00
#
_symmetry.space_group_name_H-M   'P 1'
#
loop_
_entity.id
_entity.type
_entity.pdbx_description
1 polymer ?
#
loop_
_entity_poly.entity_id
_entity_poly.type
_entity_poly.pdbx_seq_one_letter_code
_entity_poly.pdbx_strand_id
1 'polypeptide(L)'
;MVKFCKIKASNTGAGDRFSPDVLPTLLVYKGGVLISNFISIAEQFTSEFFAGDVESFLNEYGLLPEREMHHLEQTNMEDEDAE
;
A
#
# COMPACT_ATOMS: atom_id res chain seq x y z
N MET A 1 -6.04 8.25 5.21
CA MET A 1 -5.03 7.56 6.04
C MET A 1 -5.20 6.05 5.90
N VAL A 2 -4.13 5.32 5.59
CA VAL A 2 -4.14 3.84 5.49
C VAL A 2 -3.69 3.25 6.82
N LYS A 3 -4.37 2.19 7.30
CA LYS A 3 -3.97 1.46 8.51
C LYS A 3 -3.35 0.13 8.13
N PHE A 4 -2.04 -0.02 8.37
CA PHE A 4 -1.33 -1.26 8.18
C PHE A 4 -1.37 -2.12 9.44
N CYS A 5 -1.73 -3.39 9.28
CA CYS A 5 -1.85 -4.36 10.36
C CYS A 5 -1.12 -5.65 9.97
N LYS A 6 -0.71 -6.44 10.96
CA LYS A 6 -0.20 -7.80 10.76
C LYS A 6 -0.73 -8.74 11.82
N ILE A 7 -0.94 -10.00 11.44
CA ILE A 7 -1.38 -11.07 12.32
C ILE A 7 -0.70 -12.38 11.89
N LYS A 8 -0.28 -13.22 12.84
CA LYS A 8 0.19 -14.57 12.50
C LYS A 8 -1.01 -15.43 12.14
N ALA A 9 -0.88 -16.30 11.14
CA ALA A 9 -1.93 -17.23 10.73
C ALA A 9 -2.51 -18.03 11.92
N SER A 10 -1.64 -18.47 12.85
CA SER A 10 -2.04 -19.19 14.07
C SER A 10 -2.90 -18.38 15.06
N ASN A 11 -2.93 -17.05 14.96
CA ASN A 11 -3.76 -16.18 15.79
C ASN A 11 -5.07 -15.73 15.11
N THR A 12 -5.35 -16.16 13.88
CA THR A 12 -6.54 -15.74 13.13
C THR A 12 -7.83 -16.43 13.59
N GLY A 13 -7.72 -17.58 14.28
CA GLY A 13 -8.86 -18.48 14.53
C GLY A 13 -9.27 -19.31 13.30
N ALA A 14 -8.54 -19.22 12.18
CA ALA A 14 -8.78 -19.92 10.92
C ALA A 14 -7.50 -20.55 10.37
N GLY A 15 -6.70 -21.19 11.25
CA GLY A 15 -5.38 -21.70 10.89
C GLY A 15 -5.39 -22.76 9.79
N ASP A 16 -6.49 -23.50 9.63
CA ASP A 16 -6.73 -24.45 8.56
C ASP A 16 -6.89 -23.78 7.17
N ARG A 17 -7.28 -22.51 7.13
CA ARG A 17 -7.46 -21.73 5.90
C ARG A 17 -6.23 -20.94 5.48
N PHE A 18 -5.32 -20.69 6.42
CA PHE A 18 -4.06 -19.98 6.20
C PHE A 18 -2.88 -20.95 6.35
N SER A 19 -2.84 -21.96 5.46
CA SER A 19 -1.72 -22.90 5.34
C SER A 19 -0.44 -22.20 4.85
N PRO A 20 0.74 -22.83 4.98
CA PRO A 20 1.98 -22.26 4.44
C PRO A 20 1.91 -21.88 2.96
N ASP A 21 1.19 -22.65 2.14
CA ASP A 21 1.11 -22.47 0.69
C ASP A 21 0.36 -21.20 0.25
N VAL A 22 -0.45 -20.60 1.14
CA VAL A 22 -1.20 -19.37 0.85
C VAL A 22 -0.56 -18.12 1.47
N LEU A 23 0.52 -18.31 2.23
CA LEU A 23 1.20 -17.27 2.97
C LEU A 23 2.43 -16.72 2.21
N PRO A 24 2.76 -15.43 2.38
CA PRO A 24 1.99 -14.42 3.11
C PRO A 24 0.74 -14.00 2.32
N THR A 25 -0.39 -13.84 3.02
CA THR A 25 -1.64 -13.32 2.44
C THR A 25 -1.81 -11.85 2.81
N LEU A 26 -2.19 -11.00 1.85
CA LEU A 26 -2.53 -9.59 2.09
C LEU A 26 -4.03 -9.35 1.85
N LEU A 27 -4.71 -8.88 2.89
CA LEU A 27 -6.12 -8.51 2.83
C LEU A 27 -6.28 -6.99 2.89
N VAL A 28 -7.12 -6.43 2.03
CA VAL A 28 -7.39 -4.98 1.99
C VAL A 28 -8.87 -4.72 2.19
N TYR A 29 -9.20 -3.90 3.19
CA TYR A 29 -10.57 -3.56 3.57
C TYR A 29 -10.82 -2.06 3.48
N LYS A 30 -12.04 -1.67 3.07
CA LYS A 30 -12.52 -0.28 3.06
C LYS A 30 -14.00 -0.25 3.44
N GLY A 31 -14.38 0.59 4.40
CA GLY A 31 -15.78 0.71 4.84
C GLY A 31 -16.40 -0.60 5.37
N GLY A 32 -15.59 -1.48 5.97
CA GLY A 32 -16.02 -2.81 6.44
C GLY A 32 -16.11 -3.88 5.34
N VAL A 33 -15.84 -3.54 4.09
CA VAL A 33 -15.90 -4.46 2.94
C VAL A 33 -14.50 -4.90 2.55
N LEU A 34 -14.34 -6.19 2.21
CA LEU A 34 -13.11 -6.74 1.62
C LEU A 34 -13.01 -6.29 0.17
N ILE A 35 -11.97 -5.54 -0.16
CA ILE A 35 -11.74 -4.98 -1.50
C ILE A 35 -10.77 -5.86 -2.29
N SER A 36 -9.75 -6.43 -1.63
CA SER A 36 -8.78 -7.30 -2.29
C SER A 36 -8.24 -8.36 -1.33
N ASN A 37 -7.94 -9.53 -1.89
CA ASN A 37 -7.34 -10.66 -1.20
C ASN A 37 -6.23 -11.25 -2.07
N PHE A 38 -4.98 -10.98 -1.70
CA PHE A 38 -3.80 -11.45 -2.41
C PHE A 38 -3.23 -12.66 -1.67
N ILE A 39 -3.29 -13.81 -2.30
CA ILE A 39 -2.73 -15.07 -1.80
C ILE A 39 -1.28 -15.17 -2.26
N SER A 40 -0.39 -15.63 -1.38
CA SER A 40 1.04 -15.79 -1.67
C SER A 40 1.65 -14.55 -2.32
N ILE A 41 1.33 -13.37 -1.77
CA ILE A 41 1.64 -12.08 -2.42
C ILE A 41 3.13 -11.90 -2.70
N ALA A 42 4.01 -12.56 -1.93
CA ALA A 42 5.44 -12.54 -2.16
C ALA A 42 5.85 -13.07 -3.56
N GLU A 43 5.04 -13.94 -4.19
CA GLU A 43 5.28 -14.46 -5.55
C GLU A 43 5.06 -13.40 -6.65
N GLN A 44 4.45 -12.26 -6.33
CA GLN A 44 4.29 -11.14 -7.26
C GLN A 44 5.57 -10.31 -7.40
N PHE A 45 6.59 -10.59 -6.59
CA PHE A 45 7.82 -9.82 -6.53
C PHE A 45 9.05 -10.69 -6.82
N THR A 46 10.19 -10.02 -7.01
CA THR A 46 11.50 -10.68 -7.02
C THR A 46 11.85 -11.24 -5.64
N SER A 47 12.84 -12.13 -5.57
CA SER A 47 13.29 -12.74 -4.29
C SER A 47 13.71 -11.70 -3.23
N GLU A 48 14.21 -10.56 -3.69
CA GLU A 48 14.45 -9.38 -2.87
C GLU A 48 13.55 -8.26 -3.36
N PHE A 49 12.72 -7.72 -2.48
CA PHE A 49 11.83 -6.60 -2.75
C PHE A 49 11.72 -5.72 -1.50
N PHE A 50 11.35 -4.46 -1.72
CA PHE A 50 11.32 -3.42 -0.71
C PHE A 50 9.97 -2.69 -0.69
N ALA A 51 9.84 -1.69 0.17
CA ALA A 51 8.61 -0.93 0.33
C ALA A 51 8.13 -0.28 -0.99
N GLY A 52 9.06 0.19 -1.84
CA GLY A 52 8.72 0.81 -3.14
C GLY A 52 8.08 -0.16 -4.13
N ASP A 53 8.47 -1.44 -4.10
CA ASP A 53 7.90 -2.48 -4.96
C ASP A 53 6.46 -2.79 -4.52
N VAL A 54 6.25 -2.93 -3.21
CA VAL A 54 4.92 -3.15 -2.63
C VAL A 54 4.02 -1.93 -2.86
N GLU A 55 4.56 -0.71 -2.74
CA GLU A 55 3.82 0.51 -3.00
C GLU A 55 3.38 0.59 -4.46
N SER A 56 4.28 0.31 -5.40
CA SER A 56 3.97 0.29 -6.84
C SER A 56 2.88 -0.73 -7.14
N PHE A 57 3.00 -1.96 -6.61
CA PHE A 57 1.98 -2.99 -6.74
C PHE A 57 0.62 -2.52 -6.22
N LEU A 58 0.54 -1.96 -5.00
CA LEU A 58 -0.74 -1.51 -4.44
C LEU A 58 -1.33 -0.30 -5.20
N ASN A 59 -0.50 0.55 -5.79
CA ASN A 59 -0.94 1.67 -6.63
C ASN A 59 -1.56 1.19 -7.95
N GLU A 60 -1.03 0.13 -8.57
CA GLU A 60 -1.60 -0.45 -9.79
C GLU A 60 -3.04 -0.94 -9.60
N TYR A 61 -3.38 -1.38 -8.39
CA TYR A 61 -4.75 -1.77 -8.01
C TYR A 61 -5.58 -0.61 -7.42
N GLY A 62 -5.03 0.61 -7.32
CA GLY A 62 -5.71 1.77 -6.73
C GLY A 62 -6.02 1.61 -5.23
N LEU A 63 -5.20 0.86 -4.50
CA LEU A 63 -5.43 0.51 -3.08
C LEU A 63 -4.77 1.48 -2.11
N LEU A 64 -3.91 2.37 -2.60
CA LEU A 64 -3.34 3.46 -1.82
C LEU A 64 -4.00 4.78 -2.18
N PRO A 65 -4.16 5.70 -1.21
CA PRO A 65 -4.54 7.07 -1.50
C PRO A 65 -3.52 7.73 -2.42
N GLU A 66 -3.98 8.65 -3.26
CA GLU A 66 -3.09 9.52 -4.02
C GLU A 66 -2.13 10.25 -3.08
N ARG A 67 -0.86 10.30 -3.45
CA ARG A 67 0.11 11.12 -2.73
C ARG A 67 -0.29 12.58 -2.93
N GLU A 68 -0.49 13.32 -1.85
CA GLU A 68 -0.71 14.76 -1.93
C GLU A 68 0.54 15.39 -2.56
N MET A 69 0.44 15.78 -3.83
CA MET A 69 1.45 16.63 -4.46
C MET A 69 1.26 18.01 -3.85
N HIS A 70 2.10 18.37 -2.88
CA HIS A 70 2.29 19.78 -2.55
C HIS A 70 2.78 20.47 -3.83
N HIS A 71 1.86 21.12 -4.54
CA HIS A 71 2.18 22.04 -5.63
C HIS A 71 3.13 23.07 -5.05
N LEU A 72 4.43 22.94 -5.31
CA LEU A 72 5.37 24.02 -5.15
C LEU A 72 5.07 25.00 -6.27
N GLU A 73 4.00 25.79 -6.11
CA GLU A 73 3.89 27.06 -6.80
C GLU A 73 5.02 27.94 -6.26
N GLN A 74 6.21 27.80 -6.85
CA GLN A 74 7.21 28.86 -6.84
C GLN A 74 6.65 29.99 -7.70
N THR A 75 5.71 30.76 -7.15
CA THR A 75 5.47 32.12 -7.61
C THR A 75 6.68 32.93 -7.15
N ASN A 76 7.71 33.00 -7.99
CA ASN A 76 8.70 34.06 -7.90
C ASN A 76 7.97 35.37 -8.20
N MET A 77 7.42 35.99 -7.17
CA MET A 77 7.13 37.42 -7.16
C MET A 77 8.47 38.12 -6.94
N GLU A 78 9.16 38.44 -8.03
CA GLU A 78 10.12 39.54 -8.05
C GLU A 78 9.47 40.70 -8.79
N ASP A 79 8.62 41.44 -8.05
CA ASP A 79 8.27 42.83 -8.34
C ASP A 79 8.67 43.62 -7.08
N GLU A 80 9.83 44.29 -7.14
CA GLU A 80 10.34 45.40 -6.31
C GLU A 80 11.71 45.74 -6.96
N ASP A 81 12.02 46.89 -7.57
CA ASP A 81 11.40 48.21 -7.58
C ASP A 81 11.86 48.97 -8.85
N ALA A 82 10.99 49.87 -9.31
CA ALA A 82 11.36 50.99 -10.16
C ALA A 82 11.83 52.16 -9.29
N GLU A 83 13.10 52.57 -9.43
CA GLU A 83 13.57 53.97 -9.47
C GLU A 83 15.05 54.04 -9.92
#